data_AF-J9YV63-F1
#
_entry.id   AF-J9YV63-F1
#
_cell.length_a   1.000
_cell.length_b   1.000
_cell.length_c   1.000
_cell.angle_alpha   90.00
_cell.angle_beta   90.00
_cell.angle_gamma   90.00
#
_symmetry.space_group_name_H-M   'P 1'
#
loop_
_entity.id
_entity.type
_entity.pdbx_description
1 polymer ?
#
loop_
_entity_poly.entity_id
_entity_poly.type
_entity_poly.pdbx_seq_one_letter_code
_entity_poly.pdbx_strand_id
1 'polypeptide(L)'
;MKKSKKKNKKSRKKRKIPKRGRNFKKKPLIKKVKKIKRSKKISKKTPKSLRKNKSKNFKKSLRKIKIKPKETFVSKIVRLQFALKPNFNFNFSINIEKYIQSFFDKIESTITNYKTLRADEKRRIQLEEIKREEDLKKEDEKRKKEQASLELKLKKQAIKDEIKLEKERARDIKAFLRKEQALIRIEQAEKQKQFLQKLKLDKQIEKFRIREIKELENLERISLKEEREDYAELQQRIDKLKEKYRIIRDQKIRERVEALGVKLIGDEDRETLLQKEKEFTLARQKVEFALESFYRSASSLVFQLNKRHITRHMSILRCIDRRFETGEIFIRWDESSDDEWLLLIYIKNNSPDEGIVIEDKTNPEKNLSHEYKNNEIFKASDMMVDSLTQLIGRMRSKSEN
;
A
#
# COMPACT_ATOMS: atom_id res chain seq x y z
N MET A 1 -19.69 -20.10 34.92
CA MET A 1 -19.12 -18.74 34.75
C MET A 1 -17.77 -18.80 34.01
N LYS A 2 -17.22 -17.66 33.58
CA LYS A 2 -16.10 -17.51 32.62
C LYS A 2 -14.69 -17.87 33.16
N LYS A 3 -13.76 -18.07 32.18
CA LYS A 3 -12.26 -18.06 32.20
C LYS A 3 -11.55 -19.37 32.65
N SER A 4 -10.35 -19.74 32.15
CA SER A 4 -9.64 -19.39 30.88
C SER A 4 -8.36 -20.21 30.58
N LYS A 5 -8.08 -20.50 29.29
CA LYS A 5 -6.79 -20.82 28.60
C LYS A 5 -5.58 -21.38 29.40
N LYS A 6 -5.01 -22.52 28.95
CA LYS A 6 -3.56 -22.61 28.60
C LYS A 6 -3.14 -23.82 27.73
N LYS A 7 -2.31 -23.51 26.72
CA LYS A 7 -1.23 -24.27 26.04
C LYS A 7 -1.20 -25.82 26.13
N ASN A 8 -1.06 -26.48 24.97
CA ASN A 8 -0.47 -27.82 24.87
C ASN A 8 0.83 -27.84 24.03
N LYS A 9 1.78 -28.72 24.38
CA LYS A 9 3.20 -28.67 23.94
C LYS A 9 3.48 -29.43 22.63
N LYS A 10 4.53 -29.01 21.91
CA LYS A 10 5.14 -29.70 20.76
C LYS A 10 5.72 -31.07 21.17
N SER A 11 5.62 -32.07 20.29
CA SER A 11 6.45 -33.29 20.35
C SER A 11 7.21 -33.53 19.02
N ARG A 12 8.36 -34.21 19.12
CA ARG A 12 9.36 -34.39 18.05
C ARG A 12 9.04 -35.60 17.16
N LYS A 13 9.43 -35.57 15.88
CA LYS A 13 10.09 -36.72 15.22
C LYS A 13 10.97 -36.32 14.02
N LYS A 14 11.88 -37.21 13.66
CA LYS A 14 13.18 -36.92 13.00
C LYS A 14 13.07 -36.85 11.47
N ARG A 15 13.91 -36.02 10.83
CA ARG A 15 14.19 -36.06 9.38
C ARG A 15 14.78 -37.43 9.00
N LYS A 16 14.24 -38.09 7.96
CA LYS A 16 14.92 -39.17 7.23
C LYS A 16 15.49 -38.61 5.92
N ILE A 17 16.77 -38.90 5.65
CA ILE A 17 17.44 -38.63 4.37
C ILE A 17 17.25 -39.86 3.46
N PRO A 18 16.79 -39.71 2.21
CA PRO A 18 16.97 -40.72 1.16
C PRO A 18 18.26 -40.45 0.37
N LYS A 19 18.92 -41.54 -0.05
CA LYS A 19 20.29 -41.58 -0.59
C LYS A 19 20.37 -41.07 -2.03
N ARG A 20 21.52 -40.49 -2.41
CA ARG A 20 21.94 -40.35 -3.82
C ARG A 20 22.33 -41.72 -4.38
N GLY A 21 22.09 -41.93 -5.68
CA GLY A 21 22.90 -42.84 -6.50
C GLY A 21 22.16 -43.91 -7.31
N ARG A 22 21.85 -43.61 -8.58
CA ARG A 22 22.45 -44.33 -9.73
C ARG A 22 22.17 -43.61 -11.05
N ASN A 23 23.14 -43.69 -11.96
CA ASN A 23 23.14 -42.99 -13.24
C ASN A 23 22.23 -43.68 -14.25
N PHE A 24 21.43 -42.91 -14.99
CA PHE A 24 20.90 -43.32 -16.30
C PHE A 24 21.20 -42.26 -17.34
N LYS A 25 21.99 -42.64 -18.35
CA LYS A 25 22.35 -41.81 -19.51
C LYS A 25 21.06 -41.43 -20.26
N LYS A 26 20.65 -40.15 -20.22
CA LYS A 26 19.53 -39.66 -21.03
C LYS A 26 20.01 -39.37 -22.46
N LYS A 27 19.57 -40.19 -23.42
CA LYS A 27 19.72 -39.92 -24.87
C LYS A 27 19.04 -38.57 -25.20
N PRO A 28 19.61 -37.75 -26.10
CA PRO A 28 18.93 -36.55 -26.57
C PRO A 28 17.73 -36.92 -27.46
N LEU A 29 16.52 -36.67 -26.97
CA LEU A 29 15.31 -36.76 -27.78
C LEU A 29 15.23 -35.56 -28.73
N ILE A 30 15.80 -35.75 -29.93
CA ILE A 30 15.70 -34.83 -31.06
C ILE A 30 14.22 -34.51 -31.32
N LYS A 31 13.80 -33.27 -31.01
CA LYS A 31 12.47 -32.77 -31.40
C LYS A 31 12.43 -32.63 -32.92
N LYS A 32 11.85 -33.63 -33.60
CA LYS A 32 11.60 -33.58 -35.05
C LYS A 32 10.76 -32.34 -35.39
N VAL A 33 11.38 -31.39 -36.08
CA VAL A 33 10.70 -30.25 -36.70
C VAL A 33 9.68 -30.80 -37.72
N LYS A 34 8.39 -30.75 -37.40
CA LYS A 34 7.34 -31.06 -38.38
C LYS A 34 7.25 -29.92 -39.39
N LYS A 35 7.96 -30.07 -40.51
CA LYS A 35 7.78 -29.24 -41.71
C LYS A 35 6.29 -29.23 -42.08
N ILE A 36 5.67 -28.05 -42.09
CA ILE A 36 4.31 -27.86 -42.61
C ILE A 36 4.36 -28.09 -44.12
N LYS A 37 3.84 -29.23 -44.59
CA LYS A 37 3.73 -29.51 -46.02
C LYS A 37 2.65 -28.60 -46.63
N ARG A 38 3.04 -27.73 -47.56
CA ARG A 38 2.10 -27.13 -48.51
C ARG A 38 1.52 -28.23 -49.39
N SER A 39 0.20 -28.40 -49.43
CA SER A 39 -0.48 -29.19 -50.47
C SER A 39 -1.69 -28.44 -50.99
N LYS A 40 -1.64 -28.03 -52.26
CA LYS A 40 -2.79 -27.51 -53.00
C LYS A 40 -3.87 -28.61 -53.08
N LYS A 41 -5.12 -28.30 -52.72
CA LYS A 41 -6.30 -28.91 -53.37
C LYS A 41 -7.37 -27.85 -53.59
N ILE A 42 -7.60 -27.56 -54.87
CA ILE A 42 -8.72 -26.75 -55.36
C ILE A 42 -9.97 -27.63 -55.25
N SER A 43 -11.05 -27.10 -54.66
CA SER A 43 -12.39 -27.64 -54.90
C SER A 43 -13.33 -26.49 -55.24
N LYS A 44 -13.71 -26.40 -56.53
CA LYS A 44 -14.73 -25.46 -57.00
C LYS A 44 -16.09 -25.98 -56.56
N LYS A 45 -16.75 -25.32 -55.61
CA LYS A 45 -18.18 -25.53 -55.37
C LYS A 45 -18.97 -24.65 -56.33
N THR A 46 -19.67 -25.28 -57.27
CA THR A 46 -20.53 -24.60 -58.24
C THR A 46 -21.82 -24.09 -57.58
N PRO A 47 -22.35 -22.92 -58.00
CA PRO A 47 -23.68 -22.47 -57.57
C PRO A 47 -24.77 -23.26 -58.30
N LYS A 48 -25.75 -23.80 -57.56
CA LYS A 48 -26.95 -24.41 -58.15
C LYS A 48 -27.87 -23.31 -58.68
N SER A 49 -28.26 -23.40 -59.96
CA SER A 49 -29.18 -22.45 -60.58
C SER A 49 -30.63 -22.68 -60.11
N LEU A 50 -31.33 -21.58 -59.80
CA LEU A 50 -32.77 -21.59 -59.52
C LEU A 50 -33.54 -21.69 -60.85
N ARG A 51 -34.24 -22.81 -61.07
CA ARG A 51 -35.12 -23.00 -62.23
C ARG A 51 -36.32 -22.03 -62.14
N LYS A 52 -36.48 -21.17 -63.15
CA LYS A 52 -37.72 -20.40 -63.37
C LYS A 52 -38.75 -21.29 -64.06
N ASN A 53 -39.88 -21.58 -63.41
CA ASN A 53 -41.03 -22.17 -64.07
C ASN A 53 -41.82 -21.09 -64.82
N LYS A 54 -42.11 -21.32 -66.12
CA LYS A 54 -43.06 -20.52 -66.90
C LYS A 54 -44.40 -21.27 -67.01
N SER A 55 -45.49 -20.60 -66.68
CA SER A 55 -46.88 -21.02 -66.94
C SER A 55 -47.76 -19.77 -66.92
N LYS A 56 -48.86 -19.64 -67.67
CA LYS A 56 -49.42 -20.40 -68.80
C LYS A 56 -50.33 -19.42 -69.58
N ASN A 57 -50.63 -19.71 -70.84
CA ASN A 57 -51.37 -18.82 -71.75
C ASN A 57 -52.82 -18.52 -71.27
N PHE A 58 -53.35 -17.34 -71.62
CA PHE A 58 -54.79 -17.07 -71.65
C PHE A 58 -55.25 -16.65 -73.05
N LYS A 59 -56.46 -17.09 -73.42
CA LYS A 59 -56.98 -17.11 -74.80
C LYS A 59 -57.70 -15.81 -75.18
N LYS A 60 -57.65 -15.41 -76.46
CA LYS A 60 -58.50 -14.34 -77.03
C LYS A 60 -59.93 -14.88 -77.24
N SER A 61 -60.95 -14.07 -76.93
CA SER A 61 -62.37 -14.39 -77.23
C SER A 61 -62.84 -13.72 -78.52
N LEU A 62 -63.65 -14.44 -79.29
CA LEU A 62 -64.25 -13.99 -80.55
C LEU A 62 -65.45 -13.07 -80.28
N ARG A 63 -65.59 -11.98 -81.06
CA ARG A 63 -66.78 -11.11 -81.04
C ARG A 63 -67.76 -11.54 -82.14
N LYS A 64 -69.03 -11.79 -81.80
CA LYS A 64 -70.13 -11.95 -82.79
C LYS A 64 -70.71 -10.58 -83.16
N ILE A 65 -70.95 -10.37 -84.45
CA ILE A 65 -71.58 -9.16 -85.00
C ILE A 65 -73.11 -9.30 -84.92
N LYS A 66 -73.82 -8.24 -84.50
CA LYS A 66 -75.30 -8.18 -84.55
C LYS A 66 -75.77 -7.55 -85.86
N ILE A 67 -76.64 -8.24 -86.58
CA ILE A 67 -77.34 -7.73 -87.77
C ILE A 67 -78.46 -6.77 -87.32
N LYS A 68 -78.63 -5.64 -88.01
CA LYS A 68 -79.73 -4.68 -87.76
C LYS A 68 -80.90 -4.93 -88.74
N PRO A 69 -82.17 -4.82 -88.31
CA PRO A 69 -83.33 -4.93 -89.21
C PRO A 69 -83.44 -3.73 -90.17
N LYS A 70 -84.15 -3.94 -91.29
CA LYS A 70 -84.33 -2.93 -92.37
C LYS A 70 -85.25 -1.78 -91.93
N GLU A 71 -84.90 -0.56 -92.32
CA GLU A 71 -85.63 0.67 -91.96
C GLU A 71 -86.42 1.24 -93.16
N THR A 72 -87.68 1.60 -92.93
CA THR A 72 -88.57 2.20 -93.93
C THR A 72 -88.20 3.66 -94.24
N PHE A 73 -88.52 4.12 -95.46
CA PHE A 73 -88.18 5.47 -95.91
C PHE A 73 -88.72 6.59 -94.99
N VAL A 74 -89.94 6.44 -94.46
CA VAL A 74 -90.54 7.41 -93.53
C VAL A 74 -89.71 7.54 -92.23
N SER A 75 -89.22 6.42 -91.68
CA SER A 75 -88.34 6.45 -90.49
C SER A 75 -87.01 7.16 -90.77
N LYS A 76 -86.45 7.02 -91.98
CA LYS A 76 -85.24 7.76 -92.38
C LYS A 76 -85.49 9.27 -92.43
N ILE A 77 -86.63 9.71 -92.97
CA ILE A 77 -86.99 11.14 -93.06
C ILE A 77 -87.16 11.76 -91.66
N VAL A 78 -87.89 11.10 -90.75
CA VAL A 78 -88.07 11.57 -89.37
C VAL A 78 -86.73 11.75 -88.65
N ARG A 79 -85.81 10.78 -88.79
CA ARG A 79 -84.46 10.87 -88.22
C ARG A 79 -83.62 11.98 -88.86
N LEU A 80 -83.69 12.12 -90.18
CA LEU A 80 -83.02 13.20 -90.89
C LEU A 80 -83.48 14.57 -90.37
N GLN A 81 -84.76 14.72 -90.06
CA GLN A 81 -85.36 15.95 -89.53
C GLN A 81 -85.02 16.23 -88.06
N PHE A 82 -84.64 15.23 -87.26
CA PHE A 82 -84.08 15.46 -85.92
C PHE A 82 -82.56 15.69 -85.95
N ALA A 83 -81.86 15.15 -86.94
CA ALA A 83 -80.43 15.44 -87.17
C ALA A 83 -80.21 16.83 -87.81
N LEU A 84 -81.08 17.23 -88.73
CA LEU A 84 -81.11 18.55 -89.36
C LEU A 84 -82.03 19.48 -88.56
N LYS A 85 -81.46 20.43 -87.80
CA LYS A 85 -82.24 21.57 -87.28
C LYS A 85 -82.62 22.48 -88.48
N PRO A 86 -83.90 22.61 -88.87
CA PRO A 86 -84.24 23.24 -90.15
C PRO A 86 -84.45 24.76 -90.00
N ASN A 87 -83.66 25.55 -90.75
CA ASN A 87 -83.81 27.00 -90.90
C ASN A 87 -83.99 27.36 -92.39
N PHE A 88 -85.16 27.08 -93.00
CA PHE A 88 -85.44 27.46 -94.40
C PHE A 88 -86.92 27.80 -94.61
N ASN A 89 -87.18 28.91 -95.32
CA ASN A 89 -88.50 29.38 -95.74
C ASN A 89 -88.64 29.25 -97.27
N PHE A 90 -89.74 28.66 -97.76
CA PHE A 90 -90.10 28.67 -99.19
C PHE A 90 -91.61 28.82 -99.35
N ASN A 91 -92.03 29.74 -100.24
CA ASN A 91 -93.43 29.96 -100.62
C ASN A 91 -93.68 29.39 -102.02
N PHE A 92 -94.72 28.56 -102.16
CA PHE A 92 -95.27 28.15 -103.46
C PHE A 92 -96.80 28.11 -103.38
N SER A 93 -97.49 28.63 -104.40
CA SER A 93 -98.95 28.72 -104.49
C SER A 93 -99.45 27.99 -105.74
N ILE A 94 -100.14 26.86 -105.56
CA ILE A 94 -100.79 26.11 -106.66
C ILE A 94 -102.17 25.65 -106.17
N ASN A 95 -103.18 25.81 -107.02
CA ASN A 95 -104.60 25.68 -106.68
C ASN A 95 -105.13 24.27 -107.05
N ILE A 96 -105.61 23.47 -106.08
CA ILE A 96 -105.87 22.01 -106.25
C ILE A 96 -107.27 21.60 -105.69
N GLU A 97 -108.28 22.45 -105.83
CA GLU A 97 -109.61 22.35 -105.18
C GLU A 97 -110.55 21.19 -105.65
N LYS A 98 -110.04 20.13 -106.30
CA LYS A 98 -110.85 18.92 -106.62
C LYS A 98 -110.16 17.57 -106.42
N TYR A 99 -108.84 17.52 -106.24
CA TYR A 99 -108.11 16.28 -105.89
C TYR A 99 -107.91 16.11 -104.38
N ILE A 100 -108.42 17.05 -103.58
CA ILE A 100 -108.09 17.22 -102.18
C ILE A 100 -108.79 16.19 -101.27
N GLN A 101 -110.06 15.84 -101.54
CA GLN A 101 -110.88 15.05 -100.61
C GLN A 101 -110.34 13.62 -100.37
N SER A 102 -110.06 12.86 -101.43
CA SER A 102 -109.53 11.47 -101.34
C SER A 102 -108.03 11.40 -101.06
N PHE A 103 -107.33 12.54 -101.19
CA PHE A 103 -105.94 12.69 -100.80
C PHE A 103 -105.80 12.84 -99.28
N PHE A 104 -106.73 13.54 -98.63
CA PHE A 104 -106.71 13.72 -97.18
C PHE A 104 -106.89 12.40 -96.40
N ASP A 105 -107.76 11.47 -96.79
CA ASP A 105 -107.91 10.18 -96.10
C ASP A 105 -106.61 9.34 -96.12
N LYS A 106 -105.94 9.29 -97.28
CA LYS A 106 -104.62 8.64 -97.42
C LYS A 106 -103.53 9.37 -96.64
N ILE A 107 -103.59 10.70 -96.62
CA ILE A 107 -102.69 11.54 -95.83
C ILE A 107 -102.93 11.38 -94.33
N GLU A 108 -104.16 11.21 -93.85
CA GLU A 108 -104.45 11.10 -92.43
C GLU A 108 -103.82 9.83 -91.83
N SER A 109 -103.89 8.71 -92.55
CA SER A 109 -103.19 7.47 -92.19
C SER A 109 -101.65 7.61 -92.17
N THR A 110 -101.07 8.53 -92.95
CA THR A 110 -99.61 8.75 -92.97
C THR A 110 -99.16 9.87 -92.03
N ILE A 111 -99.99 10.88 -91.78
CA ILE A 111 -99.79 11.92 -90.76
C ILE A 111 -99.88 11.33 -89.36
N THR A 112 -100.85 10.45 -89.09
CA THR A 112 -100.95 9.74 -87.81
C THR A 112 -99.70 8.89 -87.56
N ASN A 113 -99.28 8.09 -88.55
CA ASN A 113 -98.02 7.34 -88.50
C ASN A 113 -96.76 8.22 -88.36
N TYR A 114 -96.71 9.40 -88.98
CA TYR A 114 -95.61 10.34 -88.80
C TYR A 114 -95.63 11.01 -87.41
N LYS A 115 -96.81 11.33 -86.87
CA LYS A 115 -96.98 11.88 -85.51
C LYS A 115 -96.53 10.87 -84.45
N THR A 116 -96.89 9.58 -84.59
CA THR A 116 -96.43 8.52 -83.67
C THR A 116 -94.91 8.32 -83.79
N LEU A 117 -94.37 8.14 -85.00
CA LEU A 117 -92.93 8.01 -85.22
C LEU A 117 -92.13 9.22 -84.68
N ARG A 118 -92.65 10.44 -84.81
CA ARG A 118 -92.01 11.66 -84.28
C ARG A 118 -92.04 11.72 -82.75
N ALA A 119 -93.10 11.22 -82.12
CA ALA A 119 -93.17 11.10 -80.66
C ALA A 119 -92.21 10.01 -80.14
N ASP A 120 -92.11 8.89 -80.84
CA ASP A 120 -91.23 7.78 -80.46
C ASP A 120 -89.74 8.09 -80.70
N GLU A 121 -89.37 8.82 -81.75
CA GLU A 121 -87.99 9.27 -81.94
C GLU A 121 -87.61 10.35 -80.89
N LYS A 122 -88.54 11.23 -80.45
CA LYS A 122 -88.31 12.12 -79.28
C LYS A 122 -88.04 11.33 -77.99
N ARG A 123 -88.90 10.34 -77.69
CA ARG A 123 -88.72 9.45 -76.52
C ARG A 123 -87.39 8.72 -76.60
N ARG A 124 -86.98 8.27 -77.79
CA ARG A 124 -85.70 7.60 -78.03
C ARG A 124 -84.50 8.51 -77.73
N ILE A 125 -84.53 9.77 -78.18
CA ILE A 125 -83.48 10.76 -77.91
C ILE A 125 -83.35 11.00 -76.39
N GLN A 126 -84.47 11.20 -75.69
CA GLN A 126 -84.48 11.36 -74.22
C GLN A 126 -83.91 10.13 -73.50
N LEU A 127 -84.32 8.91 -73.91
CA LEU A 127 -83.79 7.66 -73.37
C LEU A 127 -82.29 7.45 -73.68
N GLU A 128 -81.79 7.99 -74.79
CA GLU A 128 -80.38 7.94 -75.17
C GLU A 128 -79.53 8.98 -74.42
N GLU A 129 -80.12 10.10 -74.01
CA GLU A 129 -79.50 11.10 -73.14
C GLU A 129 -79.40 10.60 -71.69
N ILE A 130 -80.48 10.06 -71.13
CA ILE A 130 -80.49 9.42 -69.80
C ILE A 130 -79.47 8.27 -69.74
N LYS A 131 -79.40 7.42 -70.78
CA LYS A 131 -78.38 6.35 -70.86
C LYS A 131 -76.95 6.89 -70.88
N ARG A 132 -76.69 7.96 -71.63
CA ARG A 132 -75.37 8.62 -71.64
C ARG A 132 -75.00 9.16 -70.26
N GLU A 133 -75.92 9.80 -69.55
CA GLU A 133 -75.68 10.23 -68.17
C GLU A 133 -75.42 9.08 -67.20
N GLU A 134 -76.22 8.01 -67.26
CA GLU A 134 -76.00 6.83 -66.42
C GLU A 134 -74.65 6.18 -66.70
N ASP A 135 -74.26 6.05 -67.96
CA ASP A 135 -73.01 5.41 -68.33
C ASP A 135 -71.80 6.29 -67.95
N LEU A 136 -71.90 7.62 -68.04
CA LEU A 136 -70.93 8.56 -67.47
C LEU A 136 -70.82 8.41 -65.94
N LYS A 137 -71.95 8.36 -65.21
CA LYS A 137 -71.97 8.13 -63.75
C LYS A 137 -71.32 6.78 -63.38
N LYS A 138 -71.60 5.72 -64.15
CA LYS A 138 -70.98 4.38 -63.99
C LYS A 138 -69.48 4.40 -64.31
N GLU A 139 -69.02 5.18 -65.28
CA GLU A 139 -67.59 5.37 -65.57
C GLU A 139 -66.89 6.13 -64.44
N ASP A 140 -67.44 7.23 -63.95
CA ASP A 140 -66.82 8.00 -62.86
C ASP A 140 -66.82 7.23 -61.53
N GLU A 141 -67.83 6.41 -61.25
CA GLU A 141 -67.78 5.45 -60.14
C GLU A 141 -66.65 4.42 -60.30
N LYS A 142 -66.45 3.86 -61.51
CA LYS A 142 -65.35 2.93 -61.78
C LYS A 142 -64.00 3.63 -61.60
N ARG A 143 -63.83 4.83 -62.14
CA ARG A 143 -62.61 5.65 -61.98
C ARG A 143 -62.32 5.93 -60.50
N LYS A 144 -63.32 6.32 -59.70
CA LYS A 144 -63.18 6.52 -58.25
C LYS A 144 -62.81 5.22 -57.51
N LYS A 145 -63.44 4.10 -57.84
CA LYS A 145 -63.13 2.77 -57.27
C LYS A 145 -61.71 2.31 -57.65
N GLU A 146 -61.28 2.57 -58.87
CA GLU A 146 -59.91 2.29 -59.36
C GLU A 146 -58.87 3.16 -58.63
N GLN A 147 -59.09 4.47 -58.54
CA GLN A 147 -58.25 5.41 -57.78
C GLN A 147 -58.12 5.01 -56.30
N ALA A 148 -59.23 4.74 -55.61
CA ALA A 148 -59.21 4.27 -54.23
C ALA A 148 -58.45 2.92 -54.09
N SER A 149 -58.54 2.03 -55.08
CA SER A 149 -57.78 0.77 -55.09
C SER A 149 -56.27 0.99 -55.30
N LEU A 150 -55.88 2.01 -56.06
CA LEU A 150 -54.49 2.39 -56.29
C LEU A 150 -53.90 3.04 -55.05
N GLU A 151 -54.62 3.97 -54.40
CA GLU A 151 -54.24 4.52 -53.10
C GLU A 151 -54.07 3.44 -52.04
N LEU A 152 -55.00 2.50 -51.93
CA LEU A 152 -54.90 1.39 -50.97
C LEU A 152 -53.68 0.49 -51.25
N LYS A 153 -53.29 0.33 -52.52
CA LYS A 153 -52.05 -0.40 -52.89
C LYS A 153 -50.81 0.39 -52.48
N LEU A 154 -50.76 1.70 -52.75
CA LEU A 154 -49.65 2.59 -52.37
C LEU A 154 -49.48 2.65 -50.86
N LYS A 155 -50.57 2.88 -50.10
CA LYS A 155 -50.57 2.86 -48.62
C LYS A 155 -50.10 1.50 -48.07
N LYS A 156 -50.52 0.38 -48.67
CA LYS A 156 -50.03 -0.97 -48.31
C LYS A 156 -48.58 -1.26 -48.72
N GLN A 157 -48.02 -0.54 -49.69
CA GLN A 157 -46.60 -0.61 -50.03
C GLN A 157 -45.78 0.19 -49.02
N ALA A 158 -46.16 1.44 -48.73
CA ALA A 158 -45.52 2.29 -47.73
C ALA A 158 -45.38 1.58 -46.37
N ILE A 159 -46.48 1.05 -45.81
CA ILE A 159 -46.45 0.29 -44.53
C ILE A 159 -45.51 -0.91 -44.59
N LYS A 160 -45.43 -1.62 -45.74
CA LYS A 160 -44.51 -2.76 -45.89
C LYS A 160 -43.06 -2.32 -45.94
N ASP A 161 -42.78 -1.16 -46.52
CA ASP A 161 -41.42 -0.64 -46.67
C ASP A 161 -40.93 0.01 -45.36
N GLU A 162 -41.82 0.67 -44.60
CA GLU A 162 -41.57 1.05 -43.19
C GLU A 162 -41.21 -0.17 -42.33
N ILE A 163 -41.99 -1.26 -42.40
CA ILE A 163 -41.71 -2.49 -41.64
C ILE A 163 -40.38 -3.16 -42.07
N LYS A 164 -39.94 -2.99 -43.32
CA LYS A 164 -38.59 -3.43 -43.74
C LYS A 164 -37.51 -2.53 -43.16
N LEU A 165 -37.70 -1.20 -43.27
CA LEU A 165 -36.76 -0.20 -42.78
C LEU A 165 -36.53 -0.34 -41.27
N GLU A 166 -37.60 -0.60 -40.50
CA GLU A 166 -37.53 -0.87 -39.06
C GLU A 166 -36.70 -2.12 -38.75
N LYS A 167 -36.85 -3.18 -39.55
CA LYS A 167 -36.06 -4.43 -39.42
C LYS A 167 -34.61 -4.24 -39.84
N GLU A 168 -34.33 -3.38 -40.80
CA GLU A 168 -32.97 -3.03 -41.23
C GLU A 168 -32.28 -2.18 -40.14
N ARG A 169 -32.92 -1.11 -39.66
CA ARG A 169 -32.48 -0.32 -38.49
C ARG A 169 -32.18 -1.21 -37.28
N ALA A 170 -33.09 -2.12 -36.91
CA ALA A 170 -32.88 -3.03 -35.78
C ALA A 170 -31.70 -4.01 -36.00
N ARG A 171 -31.47 -4.47 -37.24
CA ARG A 171 -30.29 -5.29 -37.58
C ARG A 171 -29.01 -4.49 -37.51
N ASP A 172 -29.02 -3.25 -37.99
CA ASP A 172 -27.86 -2.36 -38.03
C ASP A 172 -27.48 -1.88 -36.63
N ILE A 173 -28.44 -1.49 -35.79
CA ILE A 173 -28.22 -1.22 -34.35
C ILE A 173 -27.62 -2.46 -33.67
N LYS A 174 -28.16 -3.66 -33.92
CA LYS A 174 -27.61 -4.91 -33.36
C LYS A 174 -26.24 -5.28 -33.95
N ALA A 175 -25.91 -4.84 -35.16
CA ALA A 175 -24.58 -5.02 -35.76
C ALA A 175 -23.57 -4.02 -35.19
N PHE A 176 -23.98 -2.76 -35.01
CA PHE A 176 -23.23 -1.69 -34.38
C PHE A 176 -22.86 -2.03 -32.94
N LEU A 177 -23.84 -2.41 -32.10
CA LEU A 177 -23.61 -2.84 -30.72
C LEU A 177 -22.64 -4.04 -30.62
N ARG A 178 -22.67 -4.97 -31.59
CA ARG A 178 -21.71 -6.09 -31.64
C ARG A 178 -20.30 -5.66 -32.06
N LYS A 179 -20.17 -4.64 -32.93
CA LYS A 179 -18.87 -4.05 -33.29
C LYS A 179 -18.28 -3.28 -32.11
N GLU A 180 -19.07 -2.45 -31.44
CA GLU A 180 -18.69 -1.73 -30.21
C GLU A 180 -18.22 -2.69 -29.11
N GLN A 181 -19.01 -3.73 -28.80
CA GLN A 181 -18.61 -4.75 -27.82
C GLN A 181 -17.35 -5.53 -28.24
N ALA A 182 -17.08 -5.67 -29.54
CA ALA A 182 -15.84 -6.28 -30.02
C ALA A 182 -14.64 -5.34 -29.84
N LEU A 183 -14.80 -4.04 -30.15
CA LEU A 183 -13.78 -3.01 -29.91
C LEU A 183 -13.41 -2.92 -28.42
N ILE A 184 -14.40 -2.84 -27.53
CA ILE A 184 -14.19 -2.83 -26.07
C ILE A 184 -13.42 -4.07 -25.60
N ARG A 185 -13.72 -5.26 -26.14
CA ARG A 185 -12.97 -6.49 -25.81
C ARG A 185 -11.54 -6.48 -26.33
N ILE A 186 -11.29 -5.90 -27.51
CA ILE A 186 -9.94 -5.74 -28.06
C ILE A 186 -9.14 -4.79 -27.16
N GLU A 187 -9.70 -3.62 -26.83
CA GLU A 187 -9.06 -2.62 -25.97
C GLU A 187 -8.74 -3.17 -24.56
N GLN A 188 -9.70 -3.89 -23.96
CA GLN A 188 -9.47 -4.57 -22.67
C GLN A 188 -8.36 -5.62 -22.76
N ALA A 189 -8.30 -6.42 -23.84
CA ALA A 189 -7.26 -7.42 -24.05
C ALA A 189 -5.88 -6.77 -24.29
N GLU A 190 -5.82 -5.60 -24.93
CA GLU A 190 -4.58 -4.82 -25.10
C GLU A 190 -4.10 -4.22 -23.77
N LYS A 191 -4.98 -3.61 -22.98
CA LYS A 191 -4.66 -3.15 -21.62
C LYS A 191 -4.13 -4.27 -20.74
N GLN A 192 -4.75 -5.46 -20.79
CA GLN A 192 -4.26 -6.65 -20.08
C GLN A 192 -2.90 -7.13 -20.58
N LYS A 193 -2.64 -7.14 -21.89
CA LYS A 193 -1.31 -7.49 -22.45
C LYS A 193 -0.23 -6.51 -22.01
N GLN A 194 -0.49 -5.20 -22.07
CA GLN A 194 0.44 -4.17 -21.62
C GLN A 194 0.73 -4.31 -20.11
N PHE A 195 -0.29 -4.52 -19.29
CA PHE A 195 -0.13 -4.76 -17.85
C PHE A 195 0.71 -6.02 -17.55
N LEU A 196 0.47 -7.11 -18.27
CA LEU A 196 1.29 -8.34 -18.17
C LEU A 196 2.73 -8.16 -18.67
N GLN A 197 2.99 -7.25 -19.60
CA GLN A 197 4.35 -6.88 -20.01
C GLN A 197 5.04 -6.05 -18.93
N LYS A 198 4.38 -5.02 -18.38
CA LYS A 198 4.90 -4.23 -17.24
C LYS A 198 5.28 -5.13 -16.06
N LEU A 199 4.35 -5.98 -15.59
CA LEU A 199 4.61 -6.95 -14.52
C LEU A 199 5.77 -7.94 -14.80
N LYS A 200 6.10 -8.22 -16.06
CA LYS A 200 7.26 -9.05 -16.42
C LYS A 200 8.56 -8.26 -16.36
N LEU A 201 8.54 -7.00 -16.84
CA LEU A 201 9.67 -6.09 -16.75
C LEU A 201 9.98 -5.74 -15.29
N ASP A 202 8.97 -5.41 -14.48
CA ASP A 202 9.12 -5.12 -13.05
C ASP A 202 9.78 -6.30 -12.31
N LYS A 203 9.32 -7.53 -12.56
CA LYS A 203 9.93 -8.76 -12.02
C LYS A 203 11.32 -9.08 -12.56
N GLN A 204 11.72 -8.52 -13.69
CA GLN A 204 13.09 -8.60 -14.18
C GLN A 204 13.96 -7.55 -13.49
N ILE A 205 13.51 -6.29 -13.43
CA ILE A 205 14.18 -5.18 -12.73
C ILE A 205 14.41 -5.53 -11.25
N GLU A 206 13.41 -6.07 -10.56
CA GLU A 206 13.52 -6.54 -9.18
C GLU A 206 14.60 -7.62 -9.02
N LYS A 207 14.71 -8.56 -9.98
CA LYS A 207 15.80 -9.56 -10.02
C LYS A 207 17.16 -8.98 -10.39
N PHE A 208 17.24 -7.83 -11.06
CA PHE A 208 18.50 -7.11 -11.27
C PHE A 208 18.91 -6.38 -9.99
N ARG A 209 17.99 -5.62 -9.36
CA ARG A 209 18.21 -4.96 -8.05
C ARG A 209 18.68 -5.93 -6.96
N ILE A 210 18.05 -7.11 -6.86
CA ILE A 210 18.45 -8.15 -5.89
C ILE A 210 19.86 -8.73 -6.18
N ARG A 211 20.35 -8.66 -7.43
CA ARG A 211 21.72 -9.05 -7.79
C ARG A 211 22.71 -7.92 -7.53
N GLU A 212 22.39 -6.71 -7.97
CA GLU A 212 23.15 -5.49 -7.74
C GLU A 212 23.43 -5.26 -6.24
N ILE A 213 22.40 -5.35 -5.38
CA ILE A 213 22.58 -5.26 -3.91
C ILE A 213 23.53 -6.35 -3.39
N LYS A 214 23.45 -7.59 -3.91
CA LYS A 214 24.36 -8.68 -3.50
C LYS A 214 25.78 -8.52 -4.03
N GLU A 215 25.94 -7.92 -5.19
CA GLU A 215 27.24 -7.60 -5.78
C GLU A 215 27.90 -6.47 -4.98
N LEU A 216 27.15 -5.43 -4.61
CA LEU A 216 27.58 -4.39 -3.67
C LEU A 216 27.92 -4.96 -2.28
N GLU A 217 27.03 -5.74 -1.65
CA GLU A 217 27.31 -6.42 -0.36
C GLU A 217 28.57 -7.30 -0.42
N ASN A 218 28.85 -7.93 -1.56
CA ASN A 218 30.05 -8.75 -1.73
C ASN A 218 31.30 -7.90 -1.94
N LEU A 219 31.22 -6.80 -2.70
CA LEU A 219 32.33 -5.86 -2.90
C LEU A 219 32.68 -5.15 -1.59
N GLU A 220 31.68 -4.67 -0.84
CA GLU A 220 31.85 -4.12 0.52
C GLU A 220 32.52 -5.14 1.45
N ARG A 221 32.11 -6.42 1.40
CA ARG A 221 32.75 -7.49 2.19
C ARG A 221 34.16 -7.85 1.76
N ILE A 222 34.55 -7.57 0.51
CA ILE A 222 35.92 -7.77 0.01
C ILE A 222 36.78 -6.58 0.45
N SER A 223 36.33 -5.36 0.21
CA SER A 223 36.99 -4.12 0.68
C SER A 223 37.19 -4.12 2.20
N LEU A 224 36.15 -4.46 2.99
CA LEU A 224 36.25 -4.59 4.45
C LEU A 224 37.12 -5.76 4.92
N LYS A 225 37.52 -6.69 4.04
CA LYS A 225 38.50 -7.74 4.35
C LYS A 225 39.91 -7.28 4.00
N GLU A 226 40.10 -6.68 2.83
CA GLU A 226 41.37 -6.10 2.40
C GLU A 226 41.85 -5.06 3.43
N GLU A 227 40.98 -4.13 3.84
CA GLU A 227 41.28 -3.20 4.95
C GLU A 227 41.67 -3.91 6.25
N ARG A 228 40.99 -5.01 6.61
CA ARG A 228 41.31 -5.78 7.83
C ARG A 228 42.61 -6.57 7.75
N GLU A 229 42.98 -7.01 6.56
CA GLU A 229 44.25 -7.72 6.31
C GLU A 229 45.41 -6.72 6.41
N ASP A 230 45.28 -5.50 5.87
CA ASP A 230 46.23 -4.40 6.09
C ASP A 230 46.33 -4.00 7.57
N TYR A 231 45.21 -3.91 8.29
CA TYR A 231 45.23 -3.65 9.73
C TYR A 231 45.75 -4.82 10.57
N ALA A 232 45.90 -6.03 10.05
CA ALA A 232 46.35 -7.18 10.83
C ALA A 232 47.82 -7.05 11.27
N GLU A 233 48.70 -6.52 10.43
CA GLU A 233 50.10 -6.26 10.80
C GLU A 233 50.20 -5.15 11.84
N LEU A 234 49.45 -4.06 11.66
CA LEU A 234 49.36 -2.98 12.64
C LEU A 234 48.82 -3.49 13.98
N GLN A 235 47.79 -4.34 13.96
CA GLN A 235 47.21 -4.95 15.15
C GLN A 235 48.23 -5.83 15.88
N GLN A 236 49.01 -6.66 15.17
CA GLN A 236 50.10 -7.43 15.80
C GLN A 236 51.17 -6.53 16.43
N ARG A 237 51.51 -5.40 15.80
CA ARG A 237 52.45 -4.41 16.36
C ARG A 237 51.88 -3.71 17.59
N ILE A 238 50.60 -3.34 17.56
CA ILE A 238 49.86 -2.77 18.68
C ILE A 238 49.79 -3.77 19.84
N ASP A 239 49.52 -5.04 19.59
CA ASP A 239 49.39 -6.05 20.64
C ASP A 239 50.75 -6.38 21.28
N LYS A 240 51.84 -6.46 20.50
CA LYS A 240 53.22 -6.50 21.04
C LYS A 240 53.54 -5.29 21.94
N LEU A 241 53.08 -4.09 21.57
CA LEU A 241 53.24 -2.90 22.40
C LEU A 241 52.40 -2.98 23.69
N LYS A 242 51.13 -3.41 23.60
CA LYS A 242 50.27 -3.62 24.77
C LYS A 242 50.86 -4.64 25.74
N GLU A 243 51.45 -5.73 25.23
CA GLU A 243 52.11 -6.77 26.02
C GLU A 243 53.31 -6.20 26.78
N LYS A 244 54.20 -5.45 26.09
CA LYS A 244 55.31 -4.72 26.73
C LYS A 244 54.81 -3.76 27.82
N TYR A 245 53.74 -3.02 27.58
CA TYR A 245 53.14 -2.13 28.60
C TYR A 245 52.39 -2.86 29.73
N ARG A 246 51.96 -4.11 29.53
CA ARG A 246 51.44 -4.96 30.63
C ARG A 246 52.58 -5.36 31.55
N ILE A 247 53.65 -5.95 31.00
CA ILE A 247 54.84 -6.37 31.76
C ILE A 247 55.40 -5.21 32.60
N ILE A 248 55.60 -4.03 31.99
CA ILE A 248 56.10 -2.83 32.70
C ILE A 248 55.12 -2.37 33.81
N ARG A 249 53.81 -2.45 33.58
CA ARG A 249 52.80 -2.09 34.59
C ARG A 249 52.80 -3.07 35.75
N ASP A 250 52.90 -4.37 35.46
CA ASP A 250 52.79 -5.44 36.44
C ASP A 250 54.07 -5.49 37.29
N GLN A 251 55.24 -5.24 36.69
CA GLN A 251 56.48 -4.96 37.42
C GLN A 251 56.32 -3.76 38.37
N LYS A 252 55.77 -2.64 37.90
CA LYS A 252 55.54 -1.44 38.74
C LYS A 252 54.48 -1.64 39.84
N ILE A 253 53.57 -2.59 39.68
CA ILE A 253 52.66 -3.02 40.76
C ILE A 253 53.46 -3.82 41.80
N ARG A 254 54.34 -4.74 41.37
CA ARG A 254 55.20 -5.52 42.26
C ARG A 254 56.12 -4.62 43.10
N GLU A 255 56.83 -3.70 42.47
CA GLU A 255 57.70 -2.69 43.12
C GLU A 255 56.94 -1.86 44.18
N ARG A 256 55.67 -1.53 43.91
CA ARG A 256 54.83 -0.77 44.85
C ARG A 256 54.38 -1.62 46.04
N VAL A 257 53.95 -2.86 45.82
CA VAL A 257 53.54 -3.77 46.90
C VAL A 257 54.72 -4.15 47.78
N GLU A 258 55.91 -4.30 47.19
CA GLU A 258 57.18 -4.49 47.90
C GLU A 258 57.53 -3.25 48.76
N ALA A 259 57.38 -2.04 48.23
CA ALA A 259 57.55 -0.79 48.99
C ALA A 259 56.53 -0.60 50.15
N LEU A 260 55.37 -1.29 50.10
CA LEU A 260 54.42 -1.35 51.22
C LEU A 260 54.79 -2.42 52.27
N GLY A 261 55.91 -3.14 52.11
CA GLY A 261 56.41 -4.12 53.07
C GLY A 261 55.67 -5.45 53.09
N VAL A 262 54.78 -5.70 52.11
CA VAL A 262 54.00 -6.93 52.04
C VAL A 262 54.86 -8.07 51.49
N LYS A 263 55.10 -9.11 52.30
CA LYS A 263 55.86 -10.29 51.89
C LYS A 263 55.15 -11.00 50.72
N LEU A 264 55.81 -11.03 49.56
CA LEU A 264 55.34 -11.73 48.36
C LEU A 264 55.74 -13.21 48.42
N ILE A 265 54.77 -14.12 48.27
CA ILE A 265 55.03 -15.56 48.24
C ILE A 265 55.13 -16.01 46.77
N GLY A 266 56.26 -15.67 46.15
CA GLY A 266 56.59 -16.12 44.79
C GLY A 266 55.81 -15.42 43.68
N ASP A 267 55.25 -16.21 42.76
CA ASP A 267 54.63 -15.75 41.51
C ASP A 267 53.12 -15.51 41.70
N GLU A 268 52.83 -14.48 42.50
CA GLU A 268 51.46 -14.09 42.84
C GLU A 268 50.77 -13.32 41.70
N ASP A 269 49.55 -13.74 41.35
CA ASP A 269 48.74 -13.12 40.31
C ASP A 269 48.52 -11.62 40.55
N ARG A 270 48.52 -10.84 39.46
CA ARG A 270 48.30 -9.38 39.48
C ARG A 270 47.07 -8.95 40.30
N GLU A 271 45.99 -9.74 40.26
CA GLU A 271 44.77 -9.44 41.02
C GLU A 271 44.99 -9.58 42.53
N THR A 272 45.80 -10.55 42.97
CA THR A 272 46.14 -10.74 44.39
C THR A 272 47.07 -9.65 44.91
N LEU A 273 48.04 -9.17 44.09
CA LEU A 273 48.87 -8.01 44.42
C LEU A 273 48.01 -6.75 44.63
N LEU A 274 47.05 -6.50 43.73
CA LEU A 274 46.12 -5.36 43.84
C LEU A 274 45.11 -5.50 44.98
N GLN A 275 44.76 -6.72 45.38
CA GLN A 275 43.94 -6.97 46.58
C GLN A 275 44.74 -6.66 47.84
N LYS A 276 45.98 -7.17 47.97
CA LYS A 276 46.89 -6.88 49.08
C LYS A 276 47.18 -5.37 49.23
N GLU A 277 47.41 -4.64 48.13
CA GLU A 277 47.57 -3.17 48.15
C GLU A 277 46.33 -2.46 48.76
N LYS A 278 45.13 -2.89 48.37
CA LYS A 278 43.87 -2.34 48.88
C LYS A 278 43.62 -2.72 50.32
N GLU A 279 43.88 -3.97 50.70
CA GLU A 279 43.71 -4.46 52.07
C GLU A 279 44.64 -3.74 53.04
N PHE A 280 45.90 -3.56 52.67
CA PHE A 280 46.87 -2.76 53.44
C PHE A 280 46.42 -1.31 53.59
N THR A 281 45.97 -0.68 52.50
CA THR A 281 45.45 0.70 52.52
C THR A 281 44.21 0.83 53.43
N LEU A 282 43.28 -0.12 53.34
CA LEU A 282 42.05 -0.15 54.12
C LEU A 282 42.34 -0.44 55.61
N ALA A 283 43.32 -1.29 55.92
CA ALA A 283 43.79 -1.50 57.29
C ALA A 283 44.37 -0.21 57.89
N ARG A 284 45.24 0.49 57.15
CA ARG A 284 45.81 1.79 57.58
C ARG A 284 44.72 2.85 57.81
N GLN A 285 43.72 2.92 56.93
CA GLN A 285 42.55 3.79 57.11
C GLN A 285 41.70 3.45 58.36
N LYS A 286 41.57 2.17 58.72
CA LYS A 286 40.88 1.77 59.96
C LYS A 286 41.65 2.19 61.22
N VAL A 287 42.97 2.04 61.21
CA VAL A 287 43.88 2.50 62.28
C VAL A 287 43.80 4.02 62.43
N GLU A 288 43.87 4.75 61.31
CA GLU A 288 43.73 6.22 61.26
C GLU A 288 42.38 6.68 61.82
N PHE A 289 41.27 6.06 61.40
CA PHE A 289 39.91 6.42 61.84
C PHE A 289 39.68 6.15 63.34
N ALA A 290 40.23 5.06 63.87
CA ALA A 290 40.17 4.78 65.32
C ALA A 290 40.90 5.87 66.12
N LEU A 291 42.13 6.23 65.72
CA LEU A 291 42.94 7.26 66.40
C LEU A 291 42.48 8.71 66.16
N GLU A 292 41.80 9.02 65.05
CA GLU A 292 41.27 10.37 64.74
C GLU A 292 40.40 10.92 65.88
N SER A 293 39.60 10.06 66.52
CA SER A 293 38.76 10.45 67.65
C SER A 293 39.57 10.87 68.88
N PHE A 294 40.62 10.12 69.21
CA PHE A 294 41.54 10.41 70.31
C PHE A 294 42.42 11.62 70.01
N TYR A 295 42.91 11.77 68.77
CA TYR A 295 43.66 12.94 68.31
C TYR A 295 42.84 14.22 68.45
N ARG A 296 41.56 14.22 68.03
CA ARG A 296 40.68 15.39 68.24
C ARG A 296 40.49 15.73 69.71
N SER A 297 40.33 14.72 70.57
CA SER A 297 40.21 14.92 72.03
C SER A 297 41.50 15.52 72.61
N ALA A 298 42.65 14.92 72.32
CA ALA A 298 43.97 15.36 72.77
C ALA A 298 44.33 16.76 72.27
N SER A 299 44.08 17.06 70.99
CA SER A 299 44.31 18.37 70.38
C SER A 299 43.40 19.45 70.98
N SER A 300 42.12 19.14 71.22
CA SER A 300 41.20 20.04 71.92
C SER A 300 41.62 20.30 73.36
N LEU A 301 42.04 19.25 74.08
CA LEU A 301 42.56 19.35 75.44
C LEU A 301 43.79 20.26 75.52
N VAL A 302 44.80 19.99 74.68
CA VAL A 302 46.02 20.81 74.58
C VAL A 302 45.68 22.27 74.29
N PHE A 303 44.77 22.54 73.36
CA PHE A 303 44.32 23.91 73.07
C PHE A 303 43.65 24.59 74.27
N GLN A 304 42.80 23.88 75.01
CA GLN A 304 42.14 24.41 76.22
C GLN A 304 43.13 24.68 77.35
N LEU A 305 44.09 23.77 77.58
CA LEU A 305 45.14 23.94 78.58
C LEU A 305 46.07 25.11 78.24
N ASN A 306 46.50 25.22 76.98
CA ASN A 306 47.28 26.35 76.48
C ASN A 306 46.55 27.68 76.72
N LYS A 307 45.24 27.73 76.46
CA LYS A 307 44.42 28.94 76.62
C LYS A 307 44.16 29.33 78.08
N ARG A 308 44.02 28.36 79.00
CA ARG A 308 43.55 28.59 80.38
C ARG A 308 44.64 28.49 81.44
N HIS A 309 45.66 27.65 81.23
CA HIS A 309 46.60 27.23 82.26
C HIS A 309 48.07 27.57 81.97
N ILE A 310 48.45 27.90 80.73
CA ILE A 310 49.82 28.32 80.39
C ILE A 310 49.96 29.84 80.55
N THR A 311 51.08 30.28 81.15
CA THR A 311 51.43 31.69 81.32
C THR A 311 52.46 32.12 80.28
N ARG A 312 52.72 33.43 80.15
CA ARG A 312 53.68 33.98 79.16
C ARG A 312 55.13 33.47 79.33
N HIS A 313 55.47 32.90 80.49
CA HIS A 313 56.80 32.39 80.82
C HIS A 313 56.90 30.86 80.76
N MET A 314 55.85 30.17 80.33
CA MET A 314 55.80 28.71 80.20
C MET A 314 55.75 28.31 78.72
N SER A 315 56.48 27.25 78.38
CA SER A 315 56.50 26.64 77.05
C SER A 315 55.10 26.12 76.70
N ILE A 316 54.73 26.15 75.41
CA ILE A 316 53.40 25.75 74.93
C ILE A 316 53.33 24.21 74.81
N LEU A 317 52.19 23.59 75.13
CA LEU A 317 51.97 22.18 74.80
C LEU A 317 51.62 22.03 73.32
N ARG A 318 52.23 21.06 72.63
CA ARG A 318 51.81 20.63 71.28
C ARG A 318 51.33 19.18 71.32
N CYS A 319 50.23 18.92 70.62
CA CYS A 319 49.84 17.58 70.20
C CYS A 319 50.47 17.33 68.82
N ILE A 320 51.28 16.29 68.70
CA ILE A 320 51.92 15.87 67.45
C ILE A 320 51.20 14.65 66.90
N ASP A 321 50.94 14.70 65.59
CA ASP A 321 50.21 13.69 64.85
C ASP A 321 51.19 12.88 63.99
N ARG A 322 51.45 11.62 64.38
CA ARG A 322 52.18 10.63 63.57
C ARG A 322 51.29 9.43 63.18
N ARG A 323 49.96 9.60 63.23
CA ARG A 323 49.00 8.53 62.92
C ARG A 323 49.16 7.95 61.52
N PHE A 324 49.59 8.78 60.58
CA PHE A 324 49.85 8.32 59.22
C PHE A 324 51.05 7.37 59.15
N GLU A 325 52.14 7.64 59.86
CA GLU A 325 53.43 6.95 59.69
C GLU A 325 53.60 5.76 60.64
N THR A 326 53.45 5.97 61.95
CA THR A 326 53.68 4.95 62.99
C THR A 326 52.41 4.51 63.71
N GLY A 327 51.30 5.26 63.57
CA GLY A 327 50.06 4.97 64.32
C GLY A 327 50.06 5.56 65.74
N GLU A 328 50.83 6.62 65.95
CA GLU A 328 51.06 7.23 67.26
C GLU A 328 50.62 8.71 67.28
N ILE A 329 50.14 9.16 68.44
CA ILE A 329 49.88 10.56 68.77
C ILE A 329 50.61 10.84 70.08
N PHE A 330 51.32 11.95 70.21
CA PHE A 330 51.94 12.31 71.49
C PHE A 330 51.80 13.79 71.81
N ILE A 331 51.80 14.10 73.10
CA ILE A 331 51.77 15.47 73.63
C ILE A 331 53.13 15.76 74.24
N ARG A 332 53.75 16.88 73.85
CA ARG A 332 55.03 17.36 74.42
C ARG A 332 55.01 18.86 74.69
N TRP A 333 56.01 19.33 75.42
CA TRP A 333 56.37 20.76 75.45
C TRP A 333 57.03 21.17 74.13
N ASP A 334 56.86 22.43 73.73
CA ASP A 334 57.41 22.93 72.46
C ASP A 334 58.96 22.91 72.40
N GLU A 335 59.62 23.08 73.54
CA GLU A 335 61.08 23.17 73.64
C GLU A 335 61.76 21.79 73.79
N SER A 336 60.99 20.72 74.01
CA SER A 336 61.48 19.35 74.18
C SER A 336 61.61 18.59 72.86
N SER A 337 62.51 17.61 72.81
CA SER A 337 62.68 16.71 71.66
C SER A 337 61.44 15.81 71.45
N ASP A 338 61.38 15.08 70.32
CA ASP A 338 60.27 14.15 70.07
C ASP A 338 60.26 12.94 71.04
N ASP A 339 61.43 12.63 71.64
CA ASP A 339 61.60 11.51 72.56
C ASP A 339 61.09 11.83 73.99
N GLU A 340 61.03 13.12 74.34
CA GLU A 340 60.56 13.65 75.64
C GLU A 340 59.06 13.96 75.65
N TRP A 341 58.24 12.97 75.30
CA TRP A 341 56.79 13.09 75.35
C TRP A 341 56.22 12.94 76.78
N LEU A 342 55.08 13.60 77.03
CA LEU A 342 54.34 13.59 78.30
C LEU A 342 53.22 12.55 78.32
N LEU A 343 52.48 12.46 77.21
CA LEU A 343 51.45 11.45 76.94
C LEU A 343 51.70 10.87 75.56
N LEU A 344 51.63 9.54 75.43
CA LEU A 344 51.71 8.81 74.16
C LEU A 344 50.44 7.95 74.01
N ILE A 345 49.76 8.10 72.88
CA ILE A 345 48.55 7.38 72.51
C ILE A 345 48.87 6.56 71.26
N TYR A 346 48.72 5.24 71.32
CA TYR A 346 48.99 4.35 70.19
C TYR A 346 48.00 3.19 70.12
N ILE A 347 47.87 2.57 68.95
CA ILE A 347 47.08 1.35 68.77
C ILE A 347 47.95 0.12 69.06
N LYS A 348 47.42 -0.79 69.87
CA LYS A 348 48.06 -2.08 70.15
C LYS A 348 48.13 -2.93 68.88
N ASN A 349 49.33 -3.44 68.56
CA ASN A 349 49.61 -4.29 67.39
C ASN A 349 49.12 -3.75 66.02
N ASN A 350 48.93 -2.42 65.87
CA ASN A 350 48.31 -1.80 64.68
C ASN A 350 46.95 -2.41 64.28
N SER A 351 46.21 -2.96 65.23
CA SER A 351 44.88 -3.53 65.03
C SER A 351 43.80 -2.67 65.71
N PRO A 352 42.78 -2.18 64.99
CA PRO A 352 41.73 -1.33 65.58
C PRO A 352 40.84 -2.06 66.60
N ASP A 353 40.93 -3.39 66.68
CA ASP A 353 40.11 -4.24 67.55
C ASP A 353 40.78 -4.53 68.91
N GLU A 354 42.10 -4.35 69.04
CA GLU A 354 42.87 -4.68 70.25
C GLU A 354 42.94 -3.53 71.27
N GLY A 355 42.43 -2.36 70.92
CA GLY A 355 42.35 -1.18 71.77
C GLY A 355 43.49 -0.19 71.60
N ILE A 356 43.29 0.98 72.22
CA ILE A 356 44.19 2.12 72.21
C ILE A 356 44.82 2.21 73.60
N VAL A 357 46.15 2.24 73.63
CA VAL A 357 46.93 2.39 74.86
C VAL A 357 47.28 3.86 75.01
N ILE A 358 47.10 4.39 76.22
CA ILE A 358 47.62 5.70 76.62
C ILE A 358 48.67 5.48 77.70
N GLU A 359 49.90 5.88 77.41
CA GLU A 359 51.01 5.92 78.37
C GLU A 359 51.20 7.36 78.86
N ASP A 360 51.32 7.49 80.18
CA ASP A 360 51.42 8.74 80.91
C ASP A 360 52.76 8.82 81.66
N LYS A 361 53.58 9.79 81.26
CA LYS A 361 54.89 10.16 81.87
C LYS A 361 54.82 11.46 82.68
N THR A 362 53.63 12.01 82.92
CA THR A 362 53.47 13.25 83.72
C THR A 362 53.86 13.09 85.20
N ASN A 363 53.96 11.86 85.70
CA ASN A 363 54.47 11.52 87.03
C ASN A 363 55.95 11.08 86.96
N PRO A 364 56.88 11.76 87.66
CA PRO A 364 58.31 11.41 87.62
C PRO A 364 58.65 10.10 88.35
N GLU A 365 57.74 9.56 89.18
CA GLU A 365 58.00 8.37 90.00
C GLU A 365 57.37 7.08 89.43
N LYS A 366 56.32 7.18 88.61
CA LYS A 366 55.58 6.04 88.05
C LYS A 366 54.96 6.42 86.70
N ASN A 367 55.38 5.70 85.65
CA ASN A 367 54.67 5.71 84.38
C ASN A 367 53.38 4.88 84.53
N LEU A 368 52.26 5.42 84.07
CA LEU A 368 50.97 4.70 84.05
C LEU A 368 50.61 4.36 82.60
N SER A 369 50.12 3.15 82.38
CA SER A 369 49.58 2.71 81.09
C SER A 369 48.15 2.25 81.25
N HIS A 370 47.26 2.80 80.42
CA HIS A 370 45.83 2.52 80.45
C HIS A 370 45.35 2.08 79.07
N GLU A 371 44.71 0.91 79.00
CA GLU A 371 44.12 0.38 77.77
C GLU A 371 42.64 0.78 77.67
N TYR A 372 42.26 1.39 76.55
CA TYR A 372 40.92 1.86 76.26
C TYR A 372 40.37 1.24 74.98
N LYS A 373 39.06 0.99 74.92
CA LYS A 373 38.39 0.66 73.66
C LYS A 373 38.08 1.92 72.85
N ASN A 374 37.93 1.80 71.54
CA ASN A 374 37.59 2.93 70.65
C ASN A 374 36.29 3.68 71.06
N ASN A 375 35.40 3.03 71.83
CA ASN A 375 34.17 3.63 72.34
C ASN A 375 34.34 4.38 73.68
N GLU A 376 35.50 4.28 74.35
CA GLU A 376 35.76 4.81 75.70
C GLU A 376 36.54 6.13 75.69
N ILE A 377 36.47 6.87 74.58
CA ILE A 377 37.13 8.17 74.35
C ILE A 377 36.90 9.14 75.51
N PHE A 378 35.69 9.19 76.08
CA PHE A 378 35.39 10.10 77.20
C PHE A 378 36.20 9.77 78.45
N LYS A 379 36.29 8.49 78.86
CA LYS A 379 37.10 8.06 80.01
C LYS A 379 38.59 8.35 79.79
N ALA A 380 39.07 8.11 78.57
CA ALA A 380 40.42 8.43 78.17
C ALA A 380 40.68 9.96 78.21
N SER A 381 39.72 10.76 77.78
CA SER A 381 39.80 12.22 77.83
C SER A 381 39.81 12.75 79.26
N ASP A 382 38.97 12.22 80.15
CA ASP A 382 38.93 12.61 81.56
C ASP A 382 40.28 12.31 82.24
N MET A 383 40.85 11.12 82.00
CA MET A 383 42.19 10.76 82.48
C MET A 383 43.27 11.72 81.94
N MET A 384 43.29 12.01 80.64
CA MET A 384 44.26 12.95 80.05
C MET A 384 44.11 14.37 80.62
N VAL A 385 42.88 14.82 80.89
CA VAL A 385 42.60 16.11 81.55
C VAL A 385 43.22 16.13 82.94
N ASP A 386 42.97 15.09 83.74
CA ASP A 386 43.47 15.00 85.11
C ASP A 386 45.01 14.97 85.16
N SER A 387 45.65 14.11 84.35
CA SER A 387 47.11 14.00 84.29
C SER A 387 47.80 15.31 83.90
N LEU A 388 47.36 15.97 82.81
CA LEU A 388 47.98 17.23 82.38
C LEU A 388 47.65 18.40 83.33
N THR A 389 46.46 18.42 83.93
CA THR A 389 46.09 19.46 84.91
C THR A 389 46.91 19.31 86.18
N GLN A 390 47.14 18.08 86.66
CA GLN A 390 48.04 17.80 87.78
C GLN A 390 49.48 18.20 87.47
N LEU A 391 49.99 17.89 86.27
CA LEU A 391 51.33 18.32 85.82
C LEU A 391 51.48 19.85 85.92
N ILE A 392 50.56 20.60 85.30
CA ILE A 392 50.63 22.07 85.28
C ILE A 392 50.45 22.65 86.69
N GLY A 393 49.60 22.05 87.52
CA GLY A 393 49.46 22.42 88.94
C GLY A 393 50.77 22.31 89.71
N ARG A 394 51.50 21.20 89.55
CA ARG A 394 52.81 20.99 90.19
C ARG A 394 53.90 21.92 89.65
N MET A 395 53.88 22.20 88.34
CA MET A 395 54.81 23.16 87.74
C MET A 395 54.60 24.58 88.30
N ARG A 396 53.34 24.98 88.51
CA ARG A 396 53.00 26.26 89.16
C ARG A 396 53.45 26.31 90.63
N SER A 397 53.16 25.28 91.42
CA SER A 397 53.59 25.24 92.83
C SER A 397 55.12 25.18 93.02
N LYS A 398 55.86 24.72 92.00
CA LYS A 398 57.33 24.80 91.94
C LYS A 398 57.88 26.17 91.50
N SER A 399 57.03 27.08 91.04
CA SER A 399 57.41 28.45 90.65
C SER A 399 56.98 29.52 91.67
N GLU A 400 56.15 29.14 92.65
CA GLU A 400 55.72 30.00 93.77
C GLU A 400 56.51 29.75 95.07
N ASN A 401 57.33 28.70 95.10
CA ASN A 401 58.36 28.44 96.12
C ASN A 401 59.75 28.69 95.53
#